data_AF-A0A662J2R2-F1
#
_entry.id   AF-A0A662J2R2-F1
#
_cell.length_a   1.000
_cell.length_b   1.000
_cell.length_c   1.000
_cell.angle_alpha   90.00
_cell.angle_beta   90.00
_cell.angle_gamma   90.00
#
_symmetry.space_group_name_H-M   'P 1'
#
loop_
_entity.id
_entity.type
_entity.pdbx_description
1 polymer ?
#
loop_
_entity_poly.entity_id
_entity_poly.type
_entity_poly.pdbx_seq_one_letter_code
_entity_poly.pdbx_strand_id
1 'polypeptide(L)'
;MPAACGIACEVCGGLARGLCPMGGCAPGKQASSKLEVQRRALGFTCPILECAHERGVDHCSRDCPDFPCEIYYKSQIPYSPRFLDIMKKVLQK
;
A
#
# COMPACT_ATOMS: atom_id res chain seq x y z
N MET A 1 -10.80 -6.85 -1.10
CA MET A 1 -10.57 -6.11 -2.35
C MET A 1 -9.07 -5.82 -2.53
N PRO A 2 -8.50 -5.99 -3.74
CA PRO A 2 -7.11 -5.64 -4.04
C PRO A 2 -6.82 -4.15 -3.87
N ALA A 3 -5.64 -3.81 -3.37
CA ALA A 3 -5.14 -2.44 -3.28
C ALA A 3 -4.51 -1.98 -4.60
N ALA A 4 -4.11 -0.70 -4.67
CA ALA A 4 -3.38 -0.15 -5.82
C ALA A 4 -2.15 -0.97 -6.23
N CYS A 5 -1.41 -1.53 -5.27
CA CYS A 5 -0.23 -2.36 -5.53
C CYS A 5 -0.54 -3.83 -5.90
N GLY A 6 -1.82 -4.22 -5.98
CA GLY A 6 -2.24 -5.58 -6.28
C GLY A 6 -2.31 -6.53 -5.08
N ILE A 7 -1.87 -6.13 -3.88
CA ILE A 7 -2.08 -6.95 -2.68
C ILE A 7 -3.56 -6.92 -2.28
N ALA A 8 -4.15 -8.09 -2.09
CA ALA A 8 -5.42 -8.24 -1.41
C ALA A 8 -5.22 -8.03 0.10
N CYS A 9 -5.66 -6.89 0.64
CA CYS A 9 -5.46 -6.59 2.05
C CYS A 9 -6.21 -7.56 2.99
N GLU A 10 -7.28 -8.21 2.51
CA GLU A 10 -8.04 -9.22 3.26
C GLU A 10 -7.22 -10.45 3.69
N VAL A 11 -6.11 -10.76 2.99
CA VAL A 11 -5.18 -11.83 3.36
C VAL A 11 -3.91 -11.30 4.05
N CYS A 12 -3.80 -9.99 4.27
CA CYS A 12 -2.63 -9.40 4.91
C CYS A 12 -2.62 -9.72 6.41
N GLY A 13 -1.54 -10.33 6.90
CA GLY A 13 -1.40 -10.67 8.33
C GLY A 13 -1.50 -9.47 9.26
N GLY A 14 -1.04 -8.28 8.84
CA GLY A 14 -1.15 -7.06 9.63
C GLY A 14 -2.60 -6.60 9.80
N LEU A 15 -3.43 -6.75 8.77
CA LEU A 15 -4.86 -6.46 8.87
C LEU A 15 -5.58 -7.53 9.70
N ALA A 16 -5.31 -8.80 9.43
CA ALA A 16 -5.92 -9.93 10.14
C ALA A 16 -5.70 -9.88 11.67
N ARG A 17 -4.59 -9.28 12.10
CA ARG A 17 -4.25 -9.09 13.52
C ARG A 17 -4.67 -7.73 14.11
N GLY A 18 -5.37 -6.90 13.34
CA GLY A 18 -5.78 -5.55 13.79
C GLY A 18 -4.62 -4.55 13.94
N LEU A 19 -3.45 -4.84 13.37
CA LEU A 19 -2.24 -4.02 13.47
C LEU A 19 -2.13 -2.97 12.35
N CYS A 20 -3.02 -3.03 11.35
CA CYS A 20 -3.06 -2.06 10.27
C CYS A 20 -3.93 -0.85 10.67
N PRO A 21 -3.36 0.34 10.91
CA PRO A 21 -4.12 1.51 11.36
C PRO A 21 -5.17 1.97 10.34
N MET A 22 -5.01 1.53 9.08
CA MET A 22 -5.88 1.89 7.97
C MET A 22 -7.08 0.99 7.81
N GLY A 23 -7.12 -0.16 8.49
CA GLY A 23 -8.09 -1.22 8.17
C GLY A 23 -7.96 -1.69 6.73
N GLY A 24 -6.73 -1.77 6.20
CA GLY A 24 -6.43 -2.14 4.82
C GLY A 24 -6.27 -0.95 3.87
N CYS A 25 -5.61 -1.20 2.73
CA CYS A 25 -5.47 -0.25 1.64
C CYS A 25 -6.66 -0.33 0.67
N ALA A 26 -6.70 0.56 -0.31
CA ALA A 26 -7.78 0.68 -1.29
C ALA A 26 -7.23 0.72 -2.73
N PRO A 27 -8.09 0.57 -3.75
CA PRO A 27 -7.80 1.02 -5.11
C PRO A 27 -7.50 2.52 -5.12
N GLY A 28 -6.67 2.99 -6.06
CA GLY A 28 -6.17 4.37 -6.06
C GLY A 28 -7.27 5.44 -6.05
N LYS A 29 -8.35 5.30 -6.82
CA LYS A 29 -9.42 6.32 -6.82
C LYS A 29 -10.14 6.44 -5.48
N GLN A 30 -10.12 5.39 -4.66
CA GLN A 30 -10.77 5.33 -3.35
C GLN A 30 -9.78 5.51 -2.19
N ALA A 31 -8.55 5.94 -2.49
CA ALA A 31 -7.46 5.95 -1.51
C ALA A 31 -7.44 7.18 -0.58
N SER A 32 -8.18 8.24 -0.87
CA SER A 32 -8.11 9.53 -0.14
C SER A 32 -8.18 9.35 1.39
N SER A 33 -9.23 8.72 1.91
CA SER A 33 -9.39 8.47 3.36
C SER A 33 -8.28 7.57 3.94
N LYS A 34 -7.77 6.64 3.12
CA LYS A 34 -6.66 5.77 3.50
C LYS A 34 -5.30 6.49 3.47
N LEU A 35 -5.13 7.55 2.69
CA LEU A 35 -3.92 8.35 2.72
C LEU A 35 -3.93 9.29 3.93
N GLU A 36 -5.08 9.85 4.27
CA GLU A 36 -5.23 10.71 5.45
C GLU A 36 -4.91 9.99 6.76
N VAL A 37 -5.48 8.79 6.97
CA VAL A 37 -5.19 8.04 8.21
C VAL A 37 -3.74 7.51 8.20
N GLN A 38 -3.12 7.23 7.04
CA GLN A 38 -1.69 6.88 6.98
C GLN A 38 -0.83 8.04 7.45
N ARG A 39 -1.10 9.24 6.92
CA ARG A 39 -0.40 10.47 7.32
C ARG A 39 -0.53 10.73 8.83
N ARG A 40 -1.73 10.57 9.40
CA ARG A 40 -1.98 10.80 10.83
C ARG A 40 -1.34 9.72 11.73
N ALA A 41 -1.46 8.44 11.37
CA ALA A 41 -1.04 7.33 12.23
C ALA A 41 0.44 6.95 12.08
N LEU A 42 1.00 7.13 10.89
CA LEU A 42 2.36 6.69 10.54
C LEU A 42 3.33 7.86 10.29
N GLY A 43 2.82 9.08 10.09
CA GLY A 43 3.64 10.24 9.71
C GLY A 43 4.07 10.27 8.24
N PHE A 44 3.68 9.27 7.46
CA PHE A 44 3.96 9.18 6.01
C PHE A 44 2.81 8.48 5.28
N THR A 45 2.74 8.67 3.96
CA THR A 45 1.82 8.00 3.05
C THR A 45 2.55 6.92 2.24
N CYS A 46 1.84 5.87 1.85
CA CYS A 46 2.36 4.86 0.94
C CYS A 46 2.58 5.48 -0.45
N PRO A 47 3.81 5.55 -0.97
CA PRO A 47 4.12 6.26 -2.21
C PRO A 47 3.43 5.64 -3.43
N ILE A 48 3.18 4.32 -3.41
CA ILE A 48 2.45 3.64 -4.47
C ILE A 48 0.96 4.01 -4.44
N LEU A 49 0.37 4.04 -3.24
CA LEU A 49 -1.04 4.36 -3.08
C LEU A 49 -1.32 5.83 -3.37
N GLU A 50 -0.42 6.72 -2.94
CA GLU A 50 -0.48 8.15 -3.21
C GLU A 50 -0.36 8.43 -4.71
N CYS A 51 0.65 7.88 -5.38
CA CYS A 51 0.79 8.03 -6.83
C CYS A 51 -0.43 7.49 -7.60
N ALA A 52 -0.95 6.32 -7.20
CA ALA A 52 -2.14 5.75 -7.82
C ALA A 52 -3.38 6.63 -7.63
N HIS A 53 -3.52 7.26 -6.45
CA HIS A 53 -4.59 8.21 -6.17
C HIS A 53 -4.50 9.46 -7.04
N GLU A 54 -3.33 10.09 -7.09
CA GLU A 54 -3.07 11.30 -7.86
C GLU A 54 -3.26 11.07 -9.37
N ARG A 55 -2.89 9.90 -9.87
CA ARG A 55 -3.06 9.52 -11.28
C ARG A 55 -4.44 8.94 -11.61
N GLY A 56 -5.31 8.74 -10.62
CA GLY A 56 -6.63 8.12 -10.83
C GLY A 56 -6.54 6.66 -11.33
N VAL A 57 -5.53 5.91 -10.92
CA VAL A 57 -5.27 4.52 -11.31
C VAL A 57 -5.73 3.58 -10.20
N ASP A 58 -6.63 2.64 -10.49
CA ASP A 58 -7.17 1.76 -9.46
C ASP A 58 -6.19 0.65 -9.05
N HIS A 59 -5.60 -0.06 -10.01
CA HIS A 59 -4.57 -1.08 -9.77
C HIS A 59 -3.40 -0.91 -10.73
N CYS A 60 -2.19 -0.68 -10.22
CA CYS A 60 -1.03 -0.34 -11.05
C CYS A 60 -0.70 -1.43 -12.09
N SER A 61 -0.70 -2.70 -11.70
CA SER A 61 -0.34 -3.79 -12.61
C SER A 61 -1.34 -4.04 -13.74
N ARG A 62 -2.57 -3.55 -13.59
CA ARG A 62 -3.62 -3.70 -14.61
C ARG A 62 -3.81 -2.41 -15.41
N ASP A 63 -3.79 -1.26 -14.74
CA ASP A 63 -4.31 0.00 -15.25
C ASP A 63 -3.22 1.05 -15.52
N CYS A 64 -2.01 0.90 -14.96
CA CYS A 64 -0.93 1.88 -15.17
C CYS A 64 -0.07 1.48 -16.37
N PRO A 65 0.07 2.34 -17.41
CA PRO A 65 0.88 2.02 -18.59
C PRO A 65 2.39 1.96 -18.29
N ASP A 66 2.82 2.62 -17.21
CA ASP A 66 4.24 2.65 -16.83
C ASP A 66 4.64 1.50 -15.90
N PHE A 67 3.68 0.64 -15.52
CA PHE A 67 3.98 -0.46 -14.60
C PHE A 67 4.77 -1.57 -15.32
N PRO A 68 5.84 -2.11 -14.71
CA PRO A 68 6.44 -1.73 -13.42
C PRO A 68 7.29 -0.45 -13.51
N CYS A 69 6.99 0.55 -12.68
CA CYS A 69 7.64 1.87 -12.74
C CYS A 69 8.68 2.08 -11.62
N GLU A 70 9.51 3.10 -11.79
CA GLU A 70 10.58 3.52 -10.85
C GLU A 70 10.12 3.67 -9.39
N ILE A 71 8.85 4.02 -9.14
CA ILE A 71 8.36 4.16 -7.76
C ILE A 71 8.40 2.81 -7.05
N TYR A 72 8.10 1.69 -7.71
CA TYR A 72 8.18 0.35 -7.08
C TYR A 72 9.62 0.00 -6.69
N TYR A 73 10.59 0.33 -7.56
CA TYR A 73 12.00 0.11 -7.29
C TYR A 73 12.53 0.99 -6.15
N LYS A 74 12.16 2.29 -6.12
CA LYS A 74 12.60 3.24 -5.09
C LYS A 74 11.91 3.04 -3.74
N SER A 75 10.61 2.80 -3.75
CA SER A 75 9.83 2.59 -2.52
C SER A 75 10.02 1.21 -1.92
N GLN A 76 10.48 0.24 -2.74
CA GLN A 76 10.75 -1.12 -2.31
C GLN A 76 9.51 -1.78 -1.66
N ILE A 77 8.33 -1.58 -2.23
CA ILE A 77 7.09 -2.28 -1.85
C ILE A 77 6.47 -2.89 -3.11
N PRO A 78 5.75 -4.02 -3.07
CA PRO A 78 5.22 -4.69 -1.88
C PRO A 78 5.99 -5.90 -1.34
N TYR A 79 7.02 -6.44 -1.99
CA TYR A 79 7.76 -7.62 -1.48
C TYR A 79 9.27 -7.52 -1.68
N SER A 80 9.83 -6.36 -1.36
CA SER A 80 11.29 -6.19 -1.29
C SER A 80 11.85 -6.70 0.04
N PRO A 81 13.18 -6.89 0.17
CA PRO A 81 13.81 -7.13 1.47
C PRO A 81 13.41 -6.11 2.55
N ARG A 82 13.39 -4.82 2.19
CA ARG A 82 12.99 -3.74 3.12
C ARG A 82 11.54 -3.88 3.59
N PHE A 83 10.62 -4.22 2.69
CA PHE A 83 9.23 -4.44 3.07
C PHE A 83 9.09 -5.66 3.98
N LEU A 84 9.77 -6.75 3.66
CA LEU A 84 9.73 -7.98 4.46
C LEU A 84 10.25 -7.74 5.89
N ASP A 85 11.30 -6.94 6.05
CA ASP A 85 11.80 -6.54 7.38
C ASP A 85 10.79 -5.71 8.18
N ILE A 86 10.07 -4.80 7.52
CA ILE A 86 8.98 -4.03 8.15
C ILE A 86 7.87 -4.98 8.58
N MET A 87 7.43 -5.88 7.71
CA MET A 87 6.37 -6.84 8.02
C MET A 87 6.77 -7.79 9.14
N LYS A 88 8.03 -8.24 9.19
CA LYS A 88 8.55 -9.03 10.31
C LYS A 88 8.38 -8.29 11.64
N LYS A 89 8.74 -7.01 11.70
CA LYS A 89 8.57 -6.18 12.91
C LYS A 89 7.10 -5.97 13.28
N VAL A 90 6.22 -5.76 12.29
CA VAL A 90 4.79 -5.58 12.53
C VAL A 90 4.16 -6.87 13.05
N LEU A 91 4.46 -8.02 12.43
CA LEU A 91 3.85 -9.31 12.75
C LEU A 91 4.45 -10.01 13.97
N GLN A 92 5.56 -9.52 14.52
CA GLN A 92 6.16 -10.05 15.74
C GLN A 92 5.79 -9.23 16.99
N LYS A 93 4.99 -8.17 16.82
CA LYS A 93 4.24 -7.55 17.92
C LYS A 93 3.00 -8.38 18.23
#